data_AF-A0A9P4P1G2-F1
#
_entry.id   AF-A0A9P4P1G2-F1
#
_cell.length_a   1.000
_cell.length_b   1.000
_cell.length_c   1.000
_cell.angle_alpha   90.00
_cell.angle_beta   90.00
_cell.angle_gamma   90.00
#
_symmetry.space_group_name_H-M   'P 1'
#
loop_
_entity.id
_entity.type
_entity.pdbx_description
1 polymer ?
#
loop_
_entity_poly.entity_id
_entity_poly.type
_entity_poly.pdbx_seq_one_letter_code
_entity_poly.pdbx_strand_id
1 'polypeptide(L)'
;MSTSENISDVDAMFYSDWEIAREKAQGDERDQQLASTMAEELLIYPNLPLEIRASCHLLLSNGESHFVYHARQAYRAYDRLAYLEPGNPQWDDLAELASWLVFELLTQQREGKRLDYGIFEPLETESDEYIAEATLTTESQEDSDDSDSDDDDFLSEEELDDEEMVDVDVQDEDMRDGNYADEDELYCA
;
A
#
# COMPACT_ATOMS: atom_id res chain seq x y z
N MET A 1 21.56 -36.35 -2.36
CA MET A 1 21.73 -35.79 -3.71
C MET A 1 21.31 -34.35 -3.62
N SER A 2 22.22 -33.40 -3.74
CA SER A 2 21.84 -31.97 -3.67
C SER A 2 21.31 -31.54 -5.02
N THR A 3 20.05 -31.14 -5.07
CA THR A 3 19.50 -30.32 -6.14
C THR A 3 20.02 -28.91 -5.95
N SER A 4 21.23 -28.63 -6.46
CA SER A 4 21.64 -27.25 -6.68
C SER A 4 20.77 -26.70 -7.81
N GLU A 5 19.80 -25.87 -7.45
CA GLU A 5 18.92 -25.22 -8.40
C GLU A 5 19.76 -24.34 -9.34
N ASN A 6 19.63 -24.58 -10.64
CA ASN A 6 20.23 -23.71 -11.65
C ASN A 6 19.39 -22.43 -11.73
N ILE A 7 19.62 -21.53 -10.78
CA ILE A 7 19.29 -20.11 -10.89
C ILE A 7 19.90 -19.62 -12.21
N SER A 8 19.13 -18.92 -13.06
CA SER A 8 19.67 -18.47 -14.34
C SER A 8 20.73 -17.38 -14.12
N ASP A 9 21.65 -17.20 -15.07
CA ASP A 9 22.67 -16.14 -14.99
C ASP A 9 22.04 -14.74 -14.82
N VAL A 10 20.79 -14.55 -15.28
CA VAL A 10 20.01 -13.31 -15.14
C VAL A 10 19.42 -13.17 -13.74
N ASP A 11 18.87 -14.26 -13.18
CA ASP A 11 18.33 -14.24 -11.81
C ASP A 11 19.47 -14.04 -10.80
N ALA A 12 20.62 -14.70 -11.01
CA ALA A 12 21.81 -14.52 -10.19
C ALA A 12 22.33 -13.07 -10.19
N MET A 13 22.21 -12.36 -11.31
CA MET A 13 22.49 -10.93 -11.40
C MET A 13 21.50 -10.13 -10.54
N PHE A 14 20.18 -10.38 -10.66
CA PHE A 14 19.18 -9.69 -9.82
C PHE A 14 19.38 -9.92 -8.32
N TYR A 15 19.68 -11.15 -7.89
CA TYR A 15 19.98 -11.44 -6.47
C TYR A 15 21.27 -10.73 -6.02
N SER A 16 22.29 -10.62 -6.88
CA SER A 16 23.53 -9.89 -6.58
C SER A 16 23.27 -8.39 -6.42
N ASP A 17 22.54 -7.77 -7.35
CA ASP A 17 22.23 -6.34 -7.31
C ASP A 17 21.31 -6.00 -6.12
N TRP A 18 20.35 -6.87 -5.81
CA TRP A 18 19.52 -6.77 -4.61
C TRP A 18 20.34 -6.89 -3.33
N GLU A 19 21.29 -7.83 -3.24
CA GLU A 19 22.13 -7.99 -2.04
C GLU A 19 22.96 -6.73 -1.76
N ILE A 20 23.49 -6.10 -2.82
CA ILE A 20 24.21 -4.82 -2.71
C ILE A 20 23.26 -3.71 -2.22
N ALA A 21 22.05 -3.60 -2.78
CA ALA A 21 21.05 -2.63 -2.31
C ALA A 21 20.67 -2.86 -0.84
N ARG A 22 20.53 -4.13 -0.43
CA ARG A 22 20.21 -4.54 0.96
C ARG A 22 21.32 -4.20 1.95
N GLU A 23 22.59 -4.43 1.57
CA GLU A 23 23.74 -4.00 2.38
C GLU A 23 23.74 -2.47 2.53
N LYS A 24 23.48 -1.75 1.43
CA LYS A 24 23.47 -0.29 1.38
C LYS A 24 22.33 0.35 2.17
N ALA A 25 21.17 -0.30 2.27
CA ALA A 25 20.06 0.15 3.10
C ALA A 25 20.40 0.23 4.61
N GLN A 26 21.47 -0.42 5.06
CA GLN A 26 21.94 -0.40 6.45
C GLN A 26 23.07 0.64 6.68
N GLY A 27 23.46 1.38 5.63
CA GLY A 27 24.54 2.36 5.66
C GLY A 27 24.13 3.74 6.17
N ASP A 28 24.94 4.75 5.82
CA ASP A 28 24.60 6.15 6.04
C ASP A 28 23.50 6.65 5.07
N GLU A 29 23.05 7.90 5.24
CA GLU A 29 22.03 8.55 4.40
C GLU A 29 22.33 8.46 2.89
N ARG A 30 23.61 8.49 2.49
CA ARG A 30 24.02 8.39 1.09
C ARG A 30 23.95 6.96 0.57
N ASP A 31 24.36 5.99 1.38
CA ASP A 31 24.21 4.58 1.07
C ASP A 31 22.73 4.16 1.04
N GLN A 32 21.89 4.71 1.92
CA GLN A 32 20.43 4.54 1.90
C GLN A 32 19.81 5.13 0.63
N GLN A 33 20.20 6.34 0.22
CA GLN A 33 19.74 6.93 -1.04
C GLN A 33 20.15 6.08 -2.25
N LEU A 34 21.38 5.54 -2.27
CA LEU A 34 21.84 4.62 -3.30
C LEU A 34 21.01 3.32 -3.30
N ALA A 35 20.69 2.77 -2.14
CA ALA A 35 19.85 1.57 -2.02
C ALA A 35 18.45 1.79 -2.61
N SER A 36 17.83 2.95 -2.37
CA SER A 36 16.55 3.33 -2.98
C SER A 36 16.66 3.43 -4.50
N THR A 37 17.67 4.12 -5.04
CA THR A 37 17.89 4.19 -6.50
C THR A 37 18.09 2.80 -7.12
N MET A 38 18.86 1.91 -6.48
CA MET A 38 19.04 0.54 -6.95
C MET A 38 17.73 -0.28 -6.90
N ALA A 39 16.91 -0.10 -5.86
CA ALA A 39 15.60 -0.74 -5.78
C ALA A 39 14.63 -0.24 -6.87
N GLU A 40 14.62 1.06 -7.18
CA GLU A 40 13.87 1.64 -8.29
C GLU A 40 14.32 1.07 -9.64
N GLU A 41 15.64 1.02 -9.90
CA GLU A 41 16.21 0.45 -11.12
C GLU A 41 15.85 -1.04 -11.30
N LEU A 42 15.90 -1.84 -10.22
CA LEU A 42 15.49 -3.25 -10.25
C LEU A 42 14.01 -3.42 -10.62
N LEU A 43 13.13 -2.54 -10.12
CA LEU A 43 11.69 -2.64 -10.36
C LEU A 43 11.29 -2.40 -11.83
N ILE A 44 12.14 -1.75 -12.63
CA ILE A 44 11.97 -1.57 -14.09
C ILE A 44 11.92 -2.92 -14.82
N TYR A 45 12.63 -3.94 -14.33
CA TYR A 45 12.72 -5.23 -15.01
C TYR A 45 11.41 -6.02 -14.83
N PRO A 46 10.68 -6.37 -15.91
CA PRO A 46 9.41 -7.09 -15.79
C PRO A 46 9.59 -8.52 -15.26
N ASN A 47 10.75 -9.12 -15.55
CA ASN A 47 11.10 -10.49 -15.14
C ASN A 47 11.79 -10.58 -13.77
N LEU A 48 11.84 -9.49 -13.00
CA LEU A 48 12.41 -9.50 -11.65
C LEU A 48 11.70 -10.55 -10.77
N PRO A 49 12.44 -11.46 -10.09
CA PRO A 49 11.86 -12.43 -9.16
C PRO A 49 10.93 -11.79 -8.12
N LEU A 50 9.84 -12.48 -7.78
CA LEU A 50 8.77 -11.92 -6.94
C LEU A 50 9.27 -11.54 -5.54
N GLU A 51 10.16 -12.35 -4.95
CA GLU A 51 10.83 -12.08 -3.66
C GLU A 51 11.62 -10.77 -3.67
N ILE A 52 12.39 -10.54 -4.74
CA ILE A 52 13.20 -9.34 -4.90
C ILE A 52 12.28 -8.14 -5.14
N ARG A 53 11.25 -8.29 -5.99
CA ARG A 53 10.23 -7.25 -6.21
C ARG A 53 9.53 -6.83 -4.91
N ALA A 54 9.13 -7.80 -4.08
CA ALA A 54 8.54 -7.55 -2.77
C ALA A 54 9.50 -6.77 -1.86
N SER A 55 10.77 -7.18 -1.84
CA SER A 55 11.79 -6.60 -0.96
C SER A 55 12.25 -5.20 -1.41
N CYS A 56 12.33 -4.94 -2.71
CA CYS A 56 12.55 -3.60 -3.27
C CYS A 56 11.40 -2.65 -2.89
N HIS A 57 10.15 -3.12 -2.98
CA HIS A 57 9.00 -2.33 -2.53
C HIS A 57 8.99 -2.09 -1.02
N LEU A 58 9.34 -3.09 -0.19
CA LEU A 58 9.43 -2.91 1.27
C LEU A 58 10.55 -1.93 1.67
N LEU A 59 11.66 -1.92 0.93
CA LEU A 59 12.74 -0.93 1.09
C LEU A 59 12.23 0.49 0.78
N LEU A 60 11.58 0.67 -0.37
CA LEU A 60 11.07 1.97 -0.82
C LEU A 60 9.91 2.51 0.01
N SER A 61 9.16 1.66 0.75
CA SER A 61 8.17 2.13 1.72
C SER A 61 8.75 2.84 2.95
N ASN A 62 10.06 2.80 3.15
CA ASN A 62 10.76 3.64 4.14
C ASN A 62 11.32 4.95 3.54
N GLY A 63 11.13 5.17 2.23
CA GLY A 63 11.69 6.30 1.48
C GLY A 63 10.75 7.49 1.31
N GLU A 64 11.20 8.48 0.53
CA GLU A 64 10.58 9.82 0.49
C GLU A 64 9.37 9.98 -0.45
N SER A 65 9.03 8.97 -1.26
CA SER A 65 7.91 9.08 -2.21
C SER A 65 7.13 7.79 -2.32
N HIS A 66 5.81 7.92 -2.54
CA HIS A 66 4.89 6.81 -2.79
C HIS A 66 4.97 5.63 -1.78
N PHE A 67 5.34 5.90 -0.52
CA PHE A 67 5.59 4.85 0.48
C PHE A 67 4.37 3.97 0.78
N VAL A 68 3.15 4.54 0.80
CA VAL A 68 1.90 3.75 0.93
C VAL A 68 1.71 2.81 -0.27
N TYR A 69 1.98 3.28 -1.48
CA TYR A 69 1.92 2.45 -2.69
C TYR A 69 2.93 1.31 -2.60
N HIS A 70 4.18 1.61 -2.25
CA HIS A 70 5.23 0.61 -2.11
C HIS A 70 4.92 -0.41 -1.00
N ALA A 71 4.41 0.01 0.15
CA ALA A 71 3.99 -0.90 1.22
C ALA A 71 2.85 -1.84 0.76
N ARG A 72 1.86 -1.31 0.01
CA ARG A 72 0.78 -2.14 -0.59
C ARG A 72 1.32 -3.14 -1.61
N GLN A 73 2.28 -2.77 -2.46
CA GLN A 73 2.89 -3.68 -3.43
C GLN A 73 3.75 -4.76 -2.75
N ALA A 74 4.48 -4.40 -1.68
CA ALA A 74 5.23 -5.36 -0.86
C ALA A 74 4.29 -6.38 -0.21
N TYR A 75 3.21 -5.91 0.45
CA TYR A 75 2.20 -6.77 1.06
C TYR A 75 1.60 -7.76 0.06
N ARG A 76 1.10 -7.29 -1.09
CA ARG A 76 0.54 -8.15 -2.15
C ARG A 76 1.53 -9.17 -2.71
N ALA A 77 2.82 -8.85 -2.72
CA ALA A 77 3.85 -9.76 -3.20
C ALA A 77 4.21 -10.81 -2.13
N TYR A 78 4.30 -10.45 -0.86
CA TYR A 78 4.56 -11.40 0.24
C TYR A 78 3.36 -12.31 0.53
N ASP A 79 2.14 -11.80 0.55
CA ASP A 79 0.91 -12.60 0.66
C ASP A 79 0.83 -13.66 -0.46
N ARG A 80 1.17 -13.26 -1.69
CA ARG A 80 1.28 -14.18 -2.83
C ARG A 80 2.41 -15.20 -2.67
N LEU A 81 3.55 -14.84 -2.08
CA LEU A 81 4.65 -15.78 -1.79
C LEU A 81 4.24 -16.78 -0.70
N ALA A 82 3.59 -16.34 0.36
CA ALA A 82 3.04 -17.20 1.41
C ALA A 82 2.02 -18.21 0.83
N TYR A 83 1.12 -17.76 -0.04
CA TYR A 83 0.18 -18.64 -0.74
C TYR A 83 0.87 -19.67 -1.65
N LEU A 84 1.95 -19.28 -2.35
CA LEU A 84 2.70 -20.17 -3.25
C LEU A 84 3.59 -21.16 -2.47
N GLU A 85 4.10 -20.76 -1.31
CA GLU A 85 5.05 -21.50 -0.48
C GLU A 85 4.61 -21.58 0.99
N PRO A 86 3.47 -22.23 1.30
CA PRO A 86 2.84 -22.25 2.64
C PRO A 86 3.60 -23.10 3.68
N GLY A 87 4.90 -23.34 3.47
CA GLY A 87 5.83 -23.95 4.41
C GLY A 87 6.97 -23.01 4.80
N ASN A 88 7.01 -21.78 4.29
CA ASN A 88 8.02 -20.77 4.61
C ASN A 88 7.39 -19.64 5.46
N PRO A 89 7.46 -19.70 6.81
CA PRO A 89 6.81 -18.71 7.68
C PRO A 89 7.38 -17.30 7.51
N GLN A 90 8.57 -17.15 6.90
CA GLN A 90 9.14 -15.83 6.61
C GLN A 90 8.25 -15.02 5.65
N TRP A 91 7.48 -15.66 4.78
CA TRP A 91 6.56 -14.96 3.88
C TRP A 91 5.32 -14.45 4.61
N ASP A 92 4.79 -15.21 5.57
CA ASP A 92 3.72 -14.76 6.46
C ASP A 92 4.19 -13.58 7.33
N ASP A 93 5.35 -13.71 7.99
CA ASP A 93 5.96 -12.66 8.83
C ASP A 93 6.17 -11.35 8.05
N LEU A 94 6.63 -11.43 6.79
CA LEU A 94 6.85 -10.27 5.92
C LEU A 94 5.56 -9.69 5.33
N ALA A 95 4.53 -10.51 5.10
CA ALA A 95 3.20 -10.04 4.74
C ALA A 95 2.55 -9.29 5.90
N GLU A 96 2.63 -9.81 7.13
CA GLU A 96 2.16 -9.15 8.34
C GLU A 96 2.87 -7.80 8.54
N LEU A 97 4.21 -7.78 8.48
CA LEU A 97 5.00 -6.55 8.58
C LEU A 97 4.59 -5.50 7.53
N ALA A 98 4.41 -5.91 6.27
CA ALA A 98 4.00 -5.00 5.20
C ALA A 98 2.57 -4.50 5.37
N SER A 99 1.64 -5.34 5.85
CA SER A 99 0.25 -4.95 6.13
C SER A 99 0.16 -3.95 7.29
N TRP A 100 0.93 -4.18 8.38
CA TRP A 100 1.06 -3.25 9.49
C TRP A 100 1.64 -1.91 9.03
N LEU A 101 2.65 -1.93 8.17
CA LEU A 101 3.24 -0.71 7.61
C LEU A 101 2.22 0.08 6.77
N VAL A 102 1.40 -0.59 5.95
CA VAL A 102 0.29 0.07 5.23
C VAL A 102 -0.67 0.75 6.21
N PHE A 103 -1.08 0.06 7.28
CA PHE A 103 -1.98 0.61 8.30
C PHE A 103 -1.38 1.84 9.02
N GLU A 104 -0.13 1.77 9.44
CA GLU A 104 0.56 2.86 10.15
C GLU A 104 0.70 4.09 9.24
N LEU A 105 1.14 3.91 7.99
CA LEU A 105 1.32 5.00 7.03
C LEU A 105 -0.02 5.68 6.67
N LEU A 106 -1.10 4.92 6.49
CA LEU A 106 -2.45 5.45 6.27
C LEU A 106 -2.99 6.18 7.51
N THR A 107 -2.71 5.68 8.72
CA THR A 107 -3.10 6.31 9.98
C THR A 107 -2.41 7.67 10.14
N GLN A 108 -1.09 7.73 9.91
CA GLN A 108 -0.34 8.99 9.93
C GLN A 108 -0.86 9.99 8.88
N GLN A 109 -1.16 9.52 7.67
CA GLN A 109 -1.78 10.34 6.62
C GLN A 109 -3.14 10.92 7.07
N ARG A 110 -4.01 10.11 7.67
CA ARG A 110 -5.33 10.52 8.19
C ARG A 110 -5.24 11.52 9.34
N GLU A 111 -4.27 11.35 10.23
CA GLU A 111 -4.03 12.26 11.35
C GLU A 111 -3.41 13.60 10.93
N GLY A 112 -3.08 13.78 9.64
CA GLY A 112 -2.34 14.94 9.16
C GLY A 112 -0.94 15.03 9.74
N LYS A 113 -0.41 13.91 10.28
CA LYS A 113 1.00 13.79 10.66
C LYS A 113 1.80 13.89 9.37
N ARG A 114 2.38 15.06 9.16
CA ARG A 114 3.38 15.27 8.13
C ARG A 114 4.60 14.43 8.49
N LEU A 115 4.66 13.22 7.94
CA LEU A 115 5.94 12.59 7.63
C LEU A 115 6.77 13.65 6.88
N ASP A 116 8.04 13.83 7.26
CA ASP A 116 8.88 14.93 6.76
C ASP A 116 9.18 14.83 5.25
N TYR A 117 8.69 13.78 4.60
CA TYR A 117 9.03 13.32 3.27
C TYR A 117 7.85 13.43 2.28
N GLY A 118 7.53 14.66 1.87
CA GLY A 118 6.69 14.90 0.68
C GLY A 118 5.17 15.04 0.89
N ILE A 119 4.48 15.30 -0.22
CA ILE A 119 3.02 15.45 -0.28
C ILE A 119 2.43 14.16 -0.86
N PHE A 120 1.42 13.61 -0.20
CA PHE A 120 0.68 12.45 -0.69
C PHE A 120 -0.23 12.86 -1.85
N GLU A 121 -0.05 12.26 -3.03
CA GLU A 121 -1.14 12.15 -4.00
C GLU A 121 -2.05 10.99 -3.56
N PRO A 122 -3.37 11.19 -3.43
CA PRO A 122 -4.28 10.08 -3.22
C PRO A 122 -4.26 9.18 -4.45
N LEU A 123 -4.05 7.88 -4.25
CA LEU A 123 -4.29 6.88 -5.30
C LEU A 123 -5.80 6.85 -5.58
N GLU A 124 -6.24 7.59 -6.60
CA GLU A 124 -7.56 7.39 -7.17
C GLU A 124 -7.68 5.91 -7.62
N THR A 125 -8.78 5.25 -7.25
CA THR A 125 -9.14 3.87 -7.61
C THR A 125 -8.47 2.69 -6.88
N GLU A 126 -8.47 2.70 -5.54
CA GLU A 126 -8.67 1.44 -4.79
C GLU A 126 -9.85 1.62 -3.82
N SER A 127 -10.91 0.83 -3.98
CA SER A 127 -12.14 0.92 -3.19
C SER A 127 -11.90 0.59 -1.71
N ASP A 128 -12.65 1.25 -0.82
CA ASP A 128 -12.56 1.16 0.65
C ASP A 128 -12.90 -0.24 1.24
N GLU A 129 -13.08 -1.25 0.40
CA GLU A 129 -13.58 -2.58 0.74
C GLU A 129 -12.55 -3.45 1.49
N TYR A 130 -11.25 -3.12 1.38
CA TYR A 130 -10.16 -3.95 1.95
C TYR A 130 -9.60 -3.49 3.30
N ILE A 131 -9.98 -2.32 3.81
CA ILE A 131 -9.46 -1.81 5.11
C ILE A 131 -10.21 -2.42 6.31
N ALA A 132 -11.39 -3.01 6.09
CA ALA A 132 -12.26 -3.54 7.15
C ALA A 132 -11.88 -4.92 7.70
N GLU A 133 -11.10 -5.74 6.97
CA GLU A 133 -10.79 -7.11 7.42
C GLU A 133 -9.56 -7.20 8.36
N ALA A 134 -8.66 -6.21 8.33
CA ALA A 134 -7.47 -6.20 9.17
C ALA A 134 -7.72 -5.83 10.66
N THR A 135 -8.92 -5.35 10.99
CA THR A 135 -9.27 -4.85 12.34
C THR A 135 -10.09 -5.82 13.19
N LEU A 136 -10.40 -7.03 12.69
CA LEU A 136 -11.43 -7.90 13.26
C LEU A 136 -10.92 -9.16 13.98
N THR A 137 -9.62 -9.26 14.27
CA THR A 137 -9.01 -10.46 14.88
C THR A 137 -8.31 -10.24 16.23
N THR A 138 -8.36 -9.03 16.80
CA THR A 138 -7.55 -8.66 17.99
C THR A 138 -8.33 -8.19 19.23
N GLU A 139 -9.67 -8.30 19.26
CA GLU A 139 -10.45 -7.99 20.46
C GLU A 139 -11.29 -9.18 21.00
N SER A 140 -11.19 -9.38 22.31
CA SER A 140 -12.10 -10.16 23.16
C SER A 140 -12.06 -11.70 23.09
N GLN A 141 -10.95 -12.30 23.52
CA GLN A 141 -11.00 -13.58 24.24
C GLN A 141 -10.84 -13.31 25.75
N GLU A 142 -11.86 -12.73 26.37
CA GLU A 142 -11.95 -12.57 27.82
C GLU A 142 -12.85 -13.68 28.42
N ASP A 143 -12.35 -14.34 29.47
CA ASP A 143 -13.06 -15.37 30.21
C ASP A 143 -14.27 -14.78 30.96
N SER A 144 -15.44 -15.42 30.85
CA SER A 144 -16.46 -15.36 31.92
C SER A 144 -17.31 -16.64 31.98
N ASP A 145 -17.23 -17.30 33.14
CA ASP A 145 -18.12 -18.37 33.57
C ASP A 145 -19.52 -17.82 33.98
N ASP A 146 -20.47 -18.76 34.13
CA ASP A 146 -21.72 -18.65 34.90
C ASP A 146 -22.82 -17.65 34.45
N SER A 147 -23.90 -18.16 33.83
CA SER A 147 -25.24 -18.29 34.47
C SER A 147 -26.43 -18.35 33.50
N ASP A 148 -27.21 -19.44 33.64
CA ASP A 148 -28.69 -19.54 33.66
C ASP A 148 -29.63 -18.79 32.66
N SER A 149 -30.39 -19.64 31.96
CA SER A 149 -31.85 -19.65 31.76
C SER A 149 -32.57 -18.60 30.89
N ASP A 150 -33.22 -19.16 29.86
CA ASP A 150 -34.63 -19.02 29.46
C ASP A 150 -35.22 -17.68 28.96
N ASP A 151 -35.89 -17.83 27.80
CA ASP A 151 -37.12 -17.15 27.33
C ASP A 151 -37.29 -15.62 27.46
N ASP A 152 -37.43 -14.92 26.34
CA ASP A 152 -38.78 -14.60 25.82
C ASP A 152 -38.77 -13.75 24.51
N ASP A 153 -39.92 -13.79 23.83
CA ASP A 153 -40.28 -13.08 22.59
C ASP A 153 -39.87 -11.59 22.51
N PHE A 154 -39.39 -11.16 21.32
CA PHE A 154 -39.64 -9.80 20.84
C PHE A 154 -39.85 -9.72 19.31
N LEU A 155 -41.12 -9.69 18.91
CA LEU A 155 -41.55 -9.21 17.59
C LEU A 155 -42.05 -7.76 17.73
N SER A 156 -41.49 -6.85 16.95
CA SER A 156 -42.19 -5.63 16.53
C SER A 156 -41.67 -5.19 15.17
N GLU A 157 -42.48 -5.41 14.13
CA GLU A 157 -42.41 -4.63 12.90
C GLU A 157 -42.81 -3.19 13.27
N GLU A 158 -41.94 -2.21 13.03
CA GLU A 158 -42.34 -0.80 12.97
C GLU A 158 -42.09 -0.24 11.57
N GLU A 159 -43.04 0.56 11.12
CA GLU A 159 -43.14 1.10 9.77
C GLU A 159 -42.10 2.22 9.58
N LEU A 160 -41.41 2.24 8.44
CA LEU A 160 -40.59 3.39 8.04
C LEU A 160 -41.45 4.32 7.18
N ASP A 161 -41.83 5.46 7.77
CA ASP A 161 -42.60 6.53 7.12
C ASP A 161 -41.79 7.27 6.03
N ASP A 162 -42.51 7.76 5.01
CA ASP A 162 -42.02 8.60 3.91
C ASP A 162 -41.81 10.09 4.32
N GLU A 163 -40.57 10.56 4.56
CA GLU A 163 -40.12 11.98 4.43
C GLU A 163 -38.59 11.99 4.14
N GLU A 164 -37.96 12.84 3.32
CA GLU A 164 -38.38 13.91 2.39
C GLU A 164 -37.43 13.88 1.15
N MET A 165 -37.92 14.23 -0.05
CA MET A 165 -37.07 14.45 -1.24
C MET A 165 -36.64 15.92 -1.33
N VAL A 166 -35.36 16.22 -1.06
CA VAL A 166 -34.84 17.59 -1.14
C VAL A 166 -34.41 17.91 -2.56
N ASP A 167 -35.19 18.74 -3.26
CA ASP A 167 -34.83 19.29 -4.57
C ASP A 167 -33.58 20.19 -4.45
N VAL A 168 -32.49 19.78 -5.10
CA VAL A 168 -31.28 20.62 -5.22
C VAL A 168 -31.39 21.44 -6.49
N ASP A 169 -31.72 22.73 -6.34
CA ASP A 169 -31.64 23.74 -7.41
C ASP A 169 -30.18 23.85 -7.91
N VAL A 170 -29.90 23.22 -9.05
CA VAL A 170 -28.66 23.48 -9.81
C VAL A 170 -28.86 24.78 -10.59
N GLN A 171 -28.33 25.88 -10.04
CA GLN A 171 -28.26 27.15 -10.77
C GLN A 171 -27.07 27.14 -11.72
N ASP A 172 -27.35 27.23 -13.01
CA ASP A 172 -26.38 27.56 -14.05
C ASP A 172 -25.75 28.94 -13.80
N GLU A 173 -24.43 29.01 -13.69
CA GLU A 173 -23.68 30.22 -14.06
C GLU A 173 -22.55 29.87 -15.04
N ASP A 174 -22.89 29.92 -16.33
CA ASP A 174 -21.94 30.20 -17.40
C ASP A 174 -21.14 31.47 -17.09
N MET A 175 -19.81 31.41 -17.26
CA MET A 175 -19.02 32.34 -18.09
C MET A 175 -17.54 32.37 -17.68
N ARG A 176 -16.69 31.71 -18.48
CA ARG A 176 -15.34 32.26 -18.74
C ARG A 176 -14.70 31.80 -20.05
N ASP A 177 -15.21 32.32 -21.16
CA ASP A 177 -14.37 32.47 -22.36
C ASP A 177 -13.19 33.41 -22.04
N GLY A 178 -11.97 32.93 -22.26
CA GLY A 178 -10.73 33.56 -21.81
C GLY A 178 -9.61 33.45 -22.84
N ASN A 179 -9.94 33.76 -24.09
CA ASN A 179 -9.07 33.71 -25.27
C ASN A 179 -7.68 34.35 -25.06
N TYR A 180 -6.61 33.54 -25.16
CA TYR A 180 -5.21 34.00 -25.28
C TYR A 180 -4.39 33.03 -26.15
N ALA A 181 -4.42 33.23 -27.46
CA ALA A 181 -3.52 32.58 -28.42
C ALA A 181 -3.38 33.43 -29.70
N ASP A 182 -2.73 34.60 -29.58
CA ASP A 182 -2.00 35.27 -30.66
C ASP A 182 -0.53 35.28 -30.17
N GLU A 183 0.43 34.62 -30.82
CA GLU A 183 1.08 35.00 -32.09
C GLU A 183 1.82 36.36 -32.04
N ASP A 184 3.13 36.29 -31.77
CA ASP A 184 4.23 37.16 -32.27
C ASP A 184 5.54 36.58 -31.66
N GLU A 185 6.39 35.88 -32.40
CA GLU A 185 7.40 36.38 -33.35
C GLU A 185 8.56 37.21 -32.74
N LEU A 186 9.79 36.86 -33.15
CA LEU A 186 10.98 37.74 -33.27
C LEU A 186 11.58 38.38 -31.97
N TYR A 187 12.86 38.23 -31.62
CA TYR A 187 14.05 38.47 -32.45
C TYR A 187 15.33 37.92 -31.77
N CYS A 188 16.39 37.68 -32.56
CA CYS A 188 17.74 37.40 -32.06
C CYS A 188 18.43 38.64 -31.45
N ALA A 189 19.28 38.43 -30.44
CA ALA A 189 20.43 39.28 -30.09
C ALA A 189 21.54 38.42 -29.46
#